data_AF-A0A1B0C9C5-F1
#
_entry.id   AF-A0A1B0C9C5-F1
#
_cell.length_a   1.000
_cell.length_b   1.000
_cell.length_c   1.000
_cell.angle_alpha   90.00
_cell.angle_beta   90.00
_cell.angle_gamma   90.00
#
_symmetry.space_group_name_H-M   'P 1'
#
loop_
_entity.id
_entity.type
_entity.pdbx_description
1 polymer ?
#
loop_
_entity_poly.entity_id
_entity_poly.type
_entity_poly.pdbx_seq_one_letter_code
_entity_poly.pdbx_strand_id
1 'polypeptide(L)'
;MNFMNSFDIVMTDCDGVIWFGLGEVPGVGAALNALEECGKRVVYVSNNSTRPTKDYKKKIEKLGAKFQEENLVHPMVAIIDYLNKINFKGLIYSFATECANNRLREAGYEVLDGPVGKVEENHEKILKSVNDGAPTFI
;
A
#
# COMPACT_ATOMS: atom_id res chain seq x y z
N MET A 1 14.03 -1.92 29.47
CA MET A 1 14.02 -1.26 28.15
C MET A 1 14.26 -2.30 27.04
N ASN A 2 13.58 -3.46 27.11
CA ASN A 2 13.98 -4.66 26.35
C ASN A 2 13.15 -4.88 25.08
N PHE A 3 11.90 -4.42 25.05
CA PHE A 3 11.01 -4.65 23.90
C PHE A 3 11.42 -3.80 22.69
N MET A 4 11.54 -2.49 22.84
CA MET A 4 11.92 -1.61 21.73
C MET A 4 13.29 -1.95 21.14
N ASN A 5 14.20 -2.57 21.89
CA ASN A 5 15.52 -2.96 21.40
C ASN A 5 15.56 -4.36 20.79
N SER A 6 14.44 -5.10 20.77
CA SER A 6 14.40 -6.48 20.24
C SER A 6 14.11 -6.56 18.74
N PHE A 7 13.93 -5.42 18.06
CA PHE A 7 13.65 -5.36 16.63
C PHE A 7 14.19 -4.07 16.01
N ASP A 8 14.56 -4.12 14.74
CA ASP A 8 15.07 -2.97 13.98
C ASP A 8 14.00 -2.37 13.05
N ILE A 9 13.00 -3.17 12.67
CA ILE A 9 12.00 -2.82 11.66
C ILE A 9 10.60 -2.91 12.28
N VAL A 10 9.77 -1.90 12.02
CA VAL A 10 8.34 -1.92 12.29
C VAL A 10 7.60 -1.95 10.97
N MET A 11 6.84 -3.01 10.74
CA MET A 11 5.94 -3.12 9.59
C MET A 11 4.53 -2.76 10.06
N THR A 12 3.96 -1.68 9.54
CA THR A 12 2.61 -1.23 9.87
C THR A 12 1.67 -1.47 8.71
N ASP A 13 0.48 -1.94 8.99
CA ASP A 13 -0.63 -1.86 8.05
C ASP A 13 -1.04 -0.39 7.83
N CYS A 14 -1.75 -0.15 6.73
CA CYS A 14 -2.19 1.15 6.26
C CYS A 14 -3.63 1.48 6.69
N ASP A 15 -4.60 0.88 6.01
CA ASP A 15 -6.03 1.15 6.18
C ASP A 15 -6.54 0.52 7.48
N GLY A 16 -7.08 1.32 8.39
CA GLY A 16 -7.55 0.85 9.71
C GLY A 16 -6.51 0.95 10.83
N VAL A 17 -5.25 1.25 10.50
CA VAL A 17 -4.15 1.38 11.48
C VAL A 17 -3.61 2.79 11.53
N ILE A 18 -3.04 3.29 10.43
CA ILE A 18 -2.45 4.65 10.39
C ILE A 18 -3.45 5.71 9.90
N TRP A 19 -4.55 5.29 9.28
CA TRP A 19 -5.71 6.12 8.97
C TRP A 19 -6.99 5.27 8.97
N PHE A 20 -8.16 5.90 9.08
CA PHE A 20 -9.46 5.21 9.04
C PHE A 20 -10.40 5.90 8.03
N GLY A 21 -10.79 5.18 6.98
CA GLY A 21 -11.62 5.72 5.90
C GLY A 21 -11.03 7.00 5.29
N LEU A 22 -11.77 8.11 5.41
CA LEU A 22 -11.34 9.45 4.95
C LEU A 22 -10.60 10.26 6.02
N GLY A 23 -10.56 9.78 7.28
CA GLY A 23 -9.99 10.47 8.43
C GLY A 23 -8.58 9.97 8.79
N GLU A 24 -7.84 10.85 9.44
CA GLU A 24 -6.53 10.54 10.03
C GLU A 24 -6.70 10.04 11.47
N VAL A 25 -5.86 9.10 11.90
CA VAL A 25 -5.82 8.69 13.30
C VAL A 25 -4.93 9.68 14.06
N PRO A 26 -5.44 10.40 15.08
CA PRO A 26 -4.68 11.42 15.79
C PRO A 26 -3.39 10.86 16.42
N GLY A 27 -2.29 11.60 16.28
CA GLY A 27 -1.00 11.25 16.88
C GLY A 27 -0.17 10.21 16.10
N VAL A 28 -0.70 9.62 15.03
CA VAL A 28 0.03 8.60 14.25
C VAL A 28 1.33 9.13 13.65
N GLY A 29 1.33 10.31 13.03
CA GLY A 29 2.57 10.84 12.47
C GLY A 29 3.66 11.04 13.51
N ALA A 30 3.30 11.53 14.70
CA ALA A 30 4.23 11.67 15.81
C ALA A 30 4.75 10.30 16.30
N ALA A 31 3.90 9.29 16.36
CA ALA A 31 4.31 7.94 16.73
C ALA A 31 5.26 7.30 15.69
N LEU A 32 4.96 7.45 14.39
CA LEU A 32 5.82 6.96 13.32
C LEU A 32 7.20 7.64 13.34
N ASN A 33 7.22 8.97 13.52
CA ASN A 33 8.48 9.71 13.63
C ASN A 33 9.27 9.31 14.89
N ALA A 34 8.61 9.09 16.03
CA ALA A 34 9.27 8.65 17.25
C ALA A 34 9.92 7.26 17.09
N LEU A 35 9.30 6.35 16.32
CA LEU A 35 9.93 5.07 15.97
C LEU A 35 11.21 5.28 15.15
N GLU A 36 11.17 6.15 14.15
CA GLU A 36 12.37 6.49 13.35
C GLU A 36 13.47 7.14 14.20
N GLU A 37 13.11 8.06 15.10
CA GLU A 37 14.04 8.70 16.05
C GLU A 37 14.67 7.69 17.01
N CYS A 38 13.97 6.60 17.34
CA CYS A 38 14.51 5.47 18.10
C CYS A 38 15.38 4.52 17.24
N GLY A 39 15.71 4.90 16.01
CA GLY A 39 16.53 4.10 15.09
C GLY A 39 15.77 2.95 14.42
N LYS A 40 14.44 2.96 14.42
CA LYS A 40 13.64 1.94 13.74
C LYS A 40 13.39 2.32 12.29
N ARG A 41 13.45 1.33 11.40
CA ARG A 41 12.94 1.49 10.04
C ARG A 41 11.43 1.22 10.05
N VAL A 42 10.64 2.20 9.64
CA VAL A 42 9.20 2.02 9.47
C VAL A 42 8.91 1.61 8.02
N VAL A 43 8.20 0.51 7.84
CA VAL A 43 7.76 -0.01 6.54
C VAL A 43 6.23 -0.04 6.52
N TYR A 44 5.65 0.61 5.53
CA TYR A 44 4.22 0.65 5.30
C TYR A 44 3.83 -0.52 4.42
N VAL A 45 2.92 -1.36 4.92
CA VAL A 45 2.41 -2.54 4.22
C VAL A 45 0.94 -2.32 3.92
N SER A 46 0.52 -2.63 2.70
CA SER A 46 -0.88 -2.57 2.30
C SER A 46 -1.17 -3.68 1.32
N ASN A 47 -2.38 -4.24 1.36
CA ASN A 47 -2.88 -5.19 0.36
C ASN A 47 -3.66 -4.50 -0.79
N ASN A 48 -3.75 -3.16 -0.77
CA ASN A 48 -4.47 -2.42 -1.80
C ASN A 48 -3.62 -2.33 -3.07
N SER A 49 -4.08 -2.98 -4.14
CA SER A 49 -3.41 -3.05 -5.44
C SER A 49 -3.77 -1.90 -6.38
N THR A 50 -4.70 -1.04 -6.00
CA THR A 50 -5.34 -0.05 -6.88
C THR A 50 -4.88 1.38 -6.57
N ARG A 51 -4.33 1.61 -5.37
CA ARG A 51 -3.78 2.90 -4.96
C ARG A 51 -2.37 3.12 -5.55
N PRO A 52 -2.13 4.22 -6.29
CA PRO A 52 -0.80 4.60 -6.74
C PRO A 52 0.16 4.93 -5.59
N THR A 53 1.47 4.69 -5.75
CA THR A 53 2.49 5.04 -4.73
C THR A 53 2.40 6.51 -4.32
N LYS A 54 2.20 7.42 -5.30
CA LYS A 54 2.07 8.86 -5.06
C LYS A 54 0.94 9.22 -4.09
N ASP A 55 -0.11 8.40 -4.02
CA ASP A 55 -1.24 8.67 -3.13
C ASP A 55 -0.98 8.14 -1.72
N TYR A 56 -0.22 7.04 -1.56
CA TYR A 56 0.33 6.65 -0.26
C TYR A 56 1.25 7.75 0.29
N LYS A 57 2.19 8.22 -0.54
CA LYS A 57 3.09 9.33 -0.18
C LYS A 57 2.31 10.52 0.38
N LYS A 58 1.32 11.02 -0.37
CA LYS A 58 0.48 12.15 0.05
C LYS A 58 -0.23 11.88 1.37
N LYS A 59 -0.83 10.69 1.57
CA LYS A 59 -1.53 10.37 2.82
C LYS A 59 -0.57 10.31 4.02
N ILE A 60 0.60 9.69 3.84
CA ILE A 60 1.62 9.55 4.90
C ILE A 60 2.23 10.91 5.26
N GLU A 61 2.56 11.73 4.26
CA GLU A 61 3.05 13.10 4.49
C GLU A 61 1.99 13.98 5.15
N LYS A 62 0.71 13.78 4.84
CA LYS A 62 -0.40 14.49 5.48
C LYS A 62 -0.55 14.15 6.97
N LEU A 63 -0.22 12.92 7.36
CA LEU A 63 -0.11 12.54 8.77
C LEU A 63 1.07 13.23 9.48
N GLY A 64 1.99 13.86 8.75
CA GLY A 64 3.22 14.44 9.28
C GLY A 64 4.37 13.43 9.42
N ALA A 65 4.25 12.24 8.81
CA ALA A 65 5.30 11.23 8.80
C ALA A 65 6.17 11.32 7.53
N LYS A 66 7.42 10.87 7.64
CA LYS A 66 8.30 10.77 6.47
C LYS A 66 7.90 9.60 5.58
N PHE A 67 8.08 9.78 4.28
CA PHE A 67 7.82 8.76 3.27
C PHE A 67 9.06 8.51 2.41
N GLN A 68 9.38 7.23 2.22
CA GLN A 68 10.35 6.73 1.26
C GLN A 68 9.70 5.59 0.48
N GLU A 69 9.84 5.60 -0.85
CA GLU A 69 9.18 4.60 -1.70
C GLU A 69 9.68 3.18 -1.42
N GLU A 70 10.95 3.04 -1.03
CA GLU A 70 11.55 1.75 -0.65
C GLU A 70 10.98 1.18 0.66
N ASN A 71 10.24 2.00 1.42
CA ASN A 71 9.55 1.61 2.66
C ASN A 71 8.06 1.35 2.42
N LEU A 72 7.59 1.30 1.18
CA LEU A 72 6.23 0.91 0.85
C LEU A 72 6.19 -0.48 0.21
N VAL A 73 5.46 -1.39 0.83
CA VAL A 73 5.16 -2.71 0.27
C VAL A 73 3.67 -2.79 -0.02
N HIS A 74 3.34 -3.03 -1.29
CA HIS A 74 1.98 -3.32 -1.71
C HIS A 74 1.99 -4.35 -2.86
N PRO A 75 0.85 -4.94 -3.26
CA PRO A 75 0.85 -6.13 -4.10
C PRO A 75 1.61 -5.96 -5.42
N MET A 76 1.52 -4.79 -6.06
CA MET A 76 2.23 -4.56 -7.33
C MET A 76 3.74 -4.52 -7.16
N VAL A 77 4.25 -3.96 -6.05
CA VAL A 77 5.70 -4.01 -5.74
C VAL A 77 6.14 -5.47 -5.57
N ALA A 78 5.39 -6.26 -4.79
CA ALA A 78 5.72 -7.67 -4.55
C ALA A 78 5.64 -8.53 -5.82
N ILE A 79 4.62 -8.33 -6.67
CA ILE A 79 4.45 -9.04 -7.93
C ILE A 79 5.60 -8.71 -8.89
N ILE A 80 5.93 -7.42 -9.06
CA ILE A 80 7.01 -6.99 -9.96
C ILE A 80 8.36 -7.55 -9.47
N ASP A 81 8.63 -7.48 -8.17
CA ASP A 81 9.86 -8.05 -7.58
C ASP A 81 9.95 -9.57 -7.83
N TYR A 82 8.86 -10.29 -7.61
CA TYR A 82 8.80 -11.72 -7.88
C TYR A 82 9.03 -12.07 -9.36
N LEU A 83 8.35 -11.36 -10.28
CA LEU A 83 8.51 -11.58 -11.72
C LEU A 83 9.94 -11.29 -12.19
N ASN A 84 10.58 -10.26 -11.63
CA ASN A 84 11.99 -9.94 -11.88
C ASN A 84 12.88 -11.08 -11.38
N LYS A 85 12.64 -11.58 -10.16
CA LYS A 85 13.43 -12.64 -9.53
C LYS A 85 13.42 -13.95 -10.32
N ILE A 86 12.30 -14.29 -10.93
CA ILE A 86 12.18 -15.49 -11.78
C ILE A 86 12.57 -15.23 -13.25
N ASN A 87 13.03 -14.02 -13.57
CA ASN A 87 13.33 -13.56 -14.92
C ASN A 87 12.18 -13.85 -15.91
N PHE A 88 10.95 -13.52 -15.51
CA PHE A 88 9.76 -13.76 -16.32
C PHE A 88 9.81 -12.96 -17.63
N LYS A 89 9.42 -13.60 -18.75
CA LYS A 89 9.40 -13.01 -20.10
C LYS A 89 8.09 -13.26 -20.87
N GLY A 90 7.11 -13.90 -20.24
CA GLY A 90 5.85 -14.24 -20.89
C GLY A 90 4.90 -13.04 -21.00
N LEU A 91 3.82 -13.22 -21.76
CA LEU A 91 2.69 -12.31 -21.77
C LEU A 91 1.89 -12.46 -20.46
N ILE A 92 1.56 -11.34 -19.82
CA ILE A 92 0.68 -11.32 -18.64
C ILE A 92 -0.75 -11.05 -19.08
N TYR A 93 -1.66 -11.97 -18.80
CA TYR A 93 -3.10 -11.73 -18.93
C TYR A 93 -3.67 -11.27 -17.59
N SER A 94 -4.07 -10.01 -17.48
CA SER A 94 -4.35 -9.37 -16.18
C SER A 94 -5.81 -8.96 -16.01
N PHE A 95 -6.44 -9.41 -14.92
CA PHE A 95 -7.76 -8.97 -14.47
C PHE A 95 -7.71 -7.76 -13.51
N ALA A 96 -6.53 -7.18 -13.31
CA ALA A 96 -6.35 -6.07 -12.38
C ALA A 96 -6.80 -4.74 -12.99
N THR A 97 -6.87 -3.70 -12.14
CA THR A 97 -7.21 -2.34 -12.56
C THR A 97 -6.20 -1.78 -13.55
N GLU A 98 -6.60 -0.75 -14.31
CA GLU A 98 -5.71 -0.04 -15.22
C GLU A 98 -4.46 0.51 -14.50
N CYS A 99 -4.61 0.98 -13.26
CA CYS A 99 -3.48 1.44 -12.47
C CYS A 99 -2.47 0.31 -12.20
N ALA A 100 -2.94 -0.89 -11.84
CA ALA A 100 -2.09 -2.06 -11.65
C ALA A 100 -1.43 -2.50 -12.97
N ASN A 101 -2.19 -2.54 -14.06
CA ASN A 101 -1.67 -2.95 -15.37
C ASN A 101 -0.62 -1.98 -15.89
N ASN A 102 -0.79 -0.67 -15.67
CA ASN A 102 0.20 0.32 -16.05
C ASN A 102 1.52 0.14 -15.29
N ARG A 103 1.49 -0.25 -14.02
CA ARG A 103 2.73 -0.55 -13.27
C ARG A 103 3.47 -1.76 -13.83
N LEU A 104 2.76 -2.80 -14.27
CA LEU A 104 3.39 -3.94 -14.93
C LEU A 104 4.03 -3.53 -16.25
N ARG A 105 3.36 -2.68 -17.04
CA ARG A 105 3.89 -2.15 -18.30
C ARG A 105 5.11 -1.25 -18.07
N GLU A 106 5.08 -0.38 -17.07
CA GLU A 106 6.19 0.48 -16.65
C GLU A 106 7.41 -0.34 -16.19
N ALA A 107 7.18 -1.51 -15.58
CA ALA A 107 8.22 -2.47 -15.23
C ALA A 107 8.75 -3.30 -16.43
N GLY A 108 8.24 -3.04 -17.65
CA GLY A 108 8.71 -3.67 -18.88
C GLY A 108 8.02 -4.98 -19.24
N TYR A 109 6.90 -5.32 -18.61
CA TYR A 109 6.11 -6.51 -18.96
C TYR A 109 5.10 -6.23 -20.06
N GLU A 110 4.91 -7.21 -20.94
CA GLU A 110 3.79 -7.22 -21.87
C GLU A 110 2.51 -7.62 -21.12
N VAL A 111 1.47 -6.80 -21.20
CA VAL A 111 0.21 -6.99 -20.47
C VAL A 111 -0.98 -6.89 -21.41
N LEU A 112 -1.73 -7.99 -21.51
CA LEU A 112 -3.04 -8.05 -22.14
C LEU A 112 -4.12 -7.88 -21.05
N ASP A 113 -5.03 -6.93 -21.26
CA ASP A 113 -6.12 -6.69 -20.32
C ASP A 113 -7.16 -7.84 -20.38
N GLY A 114 -7.56 -8.31 -19.19
CA GLY A 114 -8.66 -9.25 -18.95
C GLY A 114 -10.00 -8.73 -19.47
N PRO A 115 -11.04 -9.59 -19.54
CA PRO A 115 -12.09 -9.52 -20.55
C PRO A 115 -12.78 -8.16 -20.69
N VAL A 116 -13.16 -7.86 -21.94
CA VAL A 116 -13.68 -6.59 -22.43
C VAL A 116 -14.94 -6.17 -21.68
N GLY A 117 -14.77 -5.39 -20.63
CA GLY A 117 -15.85 -4.84 -19.80
C GLY A 117 -15.25 -4.23 -18.55
N LYS A 118 -15.14 -2.90 -18.50
CA LYS A 118 -14.62 -2.18 -17.33
C LYS A 118 -15.50 -2.53 -16.12
N VAL A 119 -14.96 -3.20 -15.12
CA VAL A 119 -15.57 -3.23 -13.80
C VAL A 119 -15.26 -1.88 -13.16
N GLU A 120 -16.26 -1.00 -13.03
CA GLU A 120 -16.10 0.28 -12.34
C GLU A 120 -15.80 0.03 -10.86
N GLU A 121 -14.53 0.14 -10.46
CA GLU A 121 -14.17 0.23 -9.05
C GLU A 121 -14.38 1.66 -8.54
N ASN A 122 -15.55 1.93 -7.99
CA ASN A 122 -15.84 3.20 -7.31
C ASN A 122 -15.45 3.11 -5.83
N HIS A 123 -14.22 3.53 -5.52
CA HIS A 123 -13.64 3.54 -4.17
C HIS A 123 -14.52 4.26 -3.13
N GLU A 124 -15.21 5.35 -3.52
CA GLU A 124 -16.12 6.07 -2.61
C GLU A 124 -17.39 5.28 -2.28
N LYS A 125 -17.95 4.53 -3.24
CA LYS A 125 -19.11 3.68 -2.99
C LYS A 125 -18.76 2.49 -2.09
N ILE A 126 -17.59 1.88 -2.30
CA ILE A 126 -17.11 0.77 -1.46
C ILE A 126 -16.88 1.26 -0.03
N LEU A 127 -16.19 2.39 0.16
CA LEU A 127 -15.97 2.98 1.49
C LEU A 127 -17.28 3.37 2.20
N LYS A 128 -18.28 3.88 1.46
CA LYS A 128 -19.62 4.16 2.02
C LYS A 128 -20.40 2.90 2.42
N SER A 129 -20.14 1.76 1.79
CA SER A 129 -20.79 0.48 2.12
C SER A 129 -20.13 -0.27 3.30
N VAL A 130 -18.87 0.04 3.62
CA VAL A 130 -18.09 -0.61 4.69
C VAL A 130 -18.05 0.24 5.98
N ASN A 131 -18.47 1.50 5.93
CA ASN A 131 -18.52 2.38 7.10
C ASN A 131 -19.85 2.26 7.86
N ASP A 132 -20.13 1.07 8.41
CA ASP A 132 -21.27 0.77 9.26
C ASP A 132 -20.99 1.04 10.77
N GLY A 133 -19.82 1.57 11.08
CA GLY A 133 -19.40 1.88 12.45
C GLY A 133 -19.00 0.67 13.28
N ALA A 134 -18.92 -0.52 12.68
CA ALA A 134 -18.38 -1.71 13.34
C ALA A 134 -16.84 -1.66 13.35
N PRO A 135 -16.18 -2.10 14.45
CA PRO A 135 -14.73 -2.28 14.45
C PRO A 135 -14.38 -3.32 13.37
N THR A 136 -13.61 -2.89 12.38
CA THR A 136 -13.11 -3.76 11.31
C THR A 136 -12.01 -4.64 11.91
N PHE A 137 -12.40 -5.85 12.30
CA PHE A 137 -11.46 -6.94 12.51
C PHE A 137 -11.25 -7.62 11.15
N ILE A 138 -9.98 -7.76 10.75
CA ILE A 138 -9.55 -8.62 9.66
C ILE A 138 -9.85 -10.08 10.02
#